data_AF-A0A2E0WWX3-F1
#
_entry.id   AF-A0A2E0WWX3-F1
#
_cell.length_a   1.000
_cell.length_b   1.000
_cell.length_c   1.000
_cell.angle_alpha   90.00
_cell.angle_beta   90.00
_cell.angle_gamma   90.00
#
_symmetry.space_group_name_H-M   'P 1'
#
loop_
_entity.id
_entity.type
_entity.pdbx_description
1 polymer ?
#
loop_
_entity_poly.entity_id
_entity_poly.type
_entity_poly.pdbx_seq_one_letter_code
_entity_poly.pdbx_strand_id
1 'polypeptide(L)'
;MEDDVNKETQVEVAAAYRVRLAEGGRVIIPARVRARLGLTEGDVLIGEVADDAIVCKRWDGTEEELECRDLAREIAAAFESVPDGHRDTLVRMLAEDHGLLFAFAG
;
A
#
# COMPACT_ATOMS: atom_id res chain seq x y z
N MET A 1 -29.06 -10.50 -8.58
CA MET A 1 -28.34 -10.63 -9.87
C MET A 1 -26.96 -9.99 -9.81
N GLU A 2 -26.74 -8.92 -9.03
CA GLU A 2 -25.39 -8.35 -8.80
C GLU A 2 -24.49 -9.21 -7.89
N ASP A 3 -25.06 -9.93 -6.92
CA ASP A 3 -24.30 -10.78 -5.99
C ASP A 3 -23.64 -12.00 -6.64
N ASP A 4 -24.23 -12.56 -7.69
CA ASP A 4 -23.70 -13.75 -8.37
C ASP A 4 -22.46 -13.42 -9.21
N VAL A 5 -22.45 -12.26 -9.89
CA VAL A 5 -21.29 -11.77 -10.66
C VAL A 5 -20.09 -11.49 -9.76
N ASN A 6 -20.35 -11.02 -8.53
CA ASN A 6 -19.31 -10.70 -7.56
C ASN A 6 -18.65 -11.99 -7.01
N LYS A 7 -19.45 -13.03 -6.76
CA LYS A 7 -18.94 -14.36 -6.34
C LYS A 7 -18.17 -15.08 -7.44
N GLU A 8 -18.66 -15.05 -8.68
CA GLU A 8 -17.97 -15.64 -9.83
C GLU A 8 -16.60 -14.98 -10.06
N THR A 9 -16.52 -13.66 -9.88
CA THR A 9 -15.27 -12.88 -9.98
C THR A 9 -14.26 -13.23 -8.88
N GLN A 10 -14.70 -13.46 -7.65
CA GLN A 10 -13.81 -13.83 -6.54
C GLN A 10 -13.23 -15.24 -6.71
N VAL A 11 -14.03 -16.20 -7.19
CA VAL A 11 -13.60 -17.58 -7.46
C VAL A 11 -12.61 -17.63 -8.62
N GLU A 12 -12.84 -16.85 -9.68
CA GLU A 12 -11.94 -16.79 -10.85
C GLU A 12 -10.57 -16.17 -10.50
N VAL A 13 -10.53 -15.15 -9.64
CA VAL A 13 -9.28 -14.51 -9.20
C VAL A 13 -8.52 -15.37 -8.18
N ALA A 14 -9.23 -16.02 -7.25
CA ALA A 14 -8.63 -16.93 -6.26
C ALA A 14 -8.05 -18.20 -6.91
N ALA A 15 -8.67 -18.71 -7.98
CA ALA A 15 -8.22 -19.91 -8.67
C ALA A 15 -7.03 -19.69 -9.63
N ALA A 16 -6.80 -18.47 -10.13
CA ALA A 16 -5.99 -18.28 -11.33
C ALA A 16 -4.54 -17.80 -11.14
N TYR A 17 -4.14 -17.30 -9.96
CA TYR A 17 -2.83 -16.65 -9.83
C TYR A 17 -2.02 -17.17 -8.64
N ARG A 18 -1.33 -18.31 -8.84
CA ARG A 18 -0.20 -18.68 -7.98
C ARG A 18 0.97 -17.75 -8.26
N VAL A 19 1.12 -16.72 -7.44
CA VAL A 19 2.25 -15.78 -7.55
C VAL A 19 3.35 -16.23 -6.59
N ARG A 20 4.59 -16.34 -7.08
CA ARG A 20 5.75 -16.56 -6.20
C ARG A 20 6.12 -15.24 -5.54
N LEU A 21 6.35 -15.27 -4.23
CA LEU A 21 6.97 -14.16 -3.51
C LEU A 21 8.37 -13.94 -4.07
N ALA A 22 8.63 -12.73 -4.56
CA ALA A 22 9.97 -12.28 -4.87
C ALA A 22 10.73 -11.96 -3.58
N GLU A 23 12.05 -11.82 -3.69
CA GLU A 23 12.92 -11.48 -2.57
C GLU A 23 12.44 -10.19 -1.87
N GLY A 24 12.33 -10.27 -0.53
CA GLY A 24 11.75 -9.21 0.30
C GLY A 24 10.22 -9.27 0.49
N GLY A 25 9.57 -10.40 0.18
CA GLY A 25 8.13 -10.57 0.41
C GLY A 25 7.24 -9.83 -0.59
N ARG A 26 7.78 -9.44 -1.74
CA ARG A 26 7.06 -8.69 -2.78
C ARG A 26 6.26 -9.63 -3.68
N VAL A 27 5.00 -9.29 -3.95
CA VAL A 27 4.14 -10.01 -4.90
C VAL A 27 3.82 -9.10 -6.08
N ILE A 28 4.03 -9.61 -7.30
CA ILE A 28 3.67 -8.86 -8.52
C ILE A 28 2.23 -9.15 -8.87
N ILE A 29 1.37 -8.13 -8.76
CA ILE A 29 -0.02 -8.21 -9.22
C ILE A 29 -0.03 -8.14 -10.76
N PRO A 30 -0.59 -9.13 -11.48
CA PRO A 30 -0.62 -9.12 -12.94
C PRO A 30 -1.30 -7.88 -13.53
N ALA A 31 -0.80 -7.37 -14.66
CA ALA A 31 -1.31 -6.15 -15.30
C ALA A 31 -2.82 -6.21 -15.61
N ARG A 32 -3.32 -7.38 -16.02
CA ARG A 32 -4.76 -7.60 -16.27
C ARG A 32 -5.62 -7.43 -15.02
N VAL A 33 -5.13 -7.91 -13.86
CA VAL A 33 -5.82 -7.75 -12.57
C VAL A 33 -5.83 -6.28 -12.15
N ARG A 34 -4.69 -5.59 -12.29
CA ARG A 34 -4.61 -4.14 -12.02
C ARG A 34 -5.59 -3.34 -12.86
N ALA A 35 -5.64 -3.58 -14.18
CA ALA A 35 -6.56 -2.89 -15.08
C ALA A 35 -8.04 -3.15 -14.74
N ARG A 36 -8.41 -4.40 -14.41
CA ARG A 36 -9.79 -4.75 -14.03
C ARG A 36 -10.23 -4.07 -12.73
N LEU A 37 -9.32 -3.91 -11.77
CA LEU A 37 -9.58 -3.29 -10.47
C LEU A 37 -9.29 -1.79 -10.44
N GLY A 38 -8.86 -1.20 -11.57
CA GLY A 38 -8.49 0.21 -11.65
C GLY A 38 -7.30 0.59 -10.77
N LEU A 39 -6.39 -0.35 -10.49
CA LEU A 39 -5.26 -0.12 -9.60
C LEU A 39 -4.13 0.64 -10.30
N THR A 40 -3.65 1.69 -9.63
CA THR A 40 -2.50 2.50 -10.06
C THR A 40 -1.31 2.34 -9.13
N GLU A 41 -0.13 2.76 -9.60
CA GLU A 41 1.06 2.74 -8.75
C GLU A 41 0.89 3.72 -7.58
N GLY A 42 1.10 3.24 -6.36
CA GLY A 42 0.89 4.00 -5.14
C GLY A 42 -0.43 3.67 -4.42
N ASP A 43 -1.34 2.93 -5.07
CA ASP A 43 -2.54 2.43 -4.40
C ASP A 43 -2.18 1.50 -3.25
N VAL A 44 -2.91 1.65 -2.14
CA VAL A 44 -2.75 0.80 -0.97
C VAL A 44 -3.78 -0.32 -1.02
N LEU A 45 -3.29 -1.52 -0.73
CA LEU A 45 -4.12 -2.70 -0.58
C LEU A 45 -4.00 -3.21 0.85
N ILE A 46 -5.12 -3.51 1.49
CA ILE A 46 -5.14 -4.23 2.77
C ILE A 46 -5.26 -5.71 2.45
N GLY A 47 -4.31 -6.50 2.96
CA GLY A 47 -4.31 -7.94 2.89
C GLY A 47 -4.87 -8.57 4.17
N GLU A 48 -5.89 -9.42 4.04
CA GLU A 48 -6.32 -10.34 5.08
C GLU A 48 -5.71 -11.72 4.80
N VAL A 49 -5.06 -12.31 5.80
CA VAL A 49 -4.54 -13.68 5.70
C VAL A 49 -5.66 -14.65 6.06
N ALA A 50 -6.02 -15.51 5.12
CA ALA A 50 -6.88 -16.67 5.33
C ALA A 50 -6.03 -17.96 5.31
N ASP A 51 -6.63 -19.10 5.64
CA ASP A 51 -5.93 -20.37 5.81
C ASP A 51 -5.11 -20.81 4.57
N ASP A 52 -5.56 -20.47 3.36
CA ASP A 52 -4.94 -20.87 2.09
C ASP A 52 -4.64 -19.70 1.13
N ALA A 53 -4.92 -18.46 1.53
CA ALA A 53 -4.84 -17.30 0.65
C ALA A 53 -4.53 -15.99 1.38
N ILE A 54 -3.97 -15.04 0.64
CA ILE A 54 -3.93 -13.62 1.04
C ILE A 54 -4.98 -12.91 0.19
N VAL A 55 -6.00 -12.37 0.83
CA VAL A 55 -7.07 -11.62 0.17
C VAL A 55 -6.75 -10.14 0.27
N CYS A 56 -6.40 -9.52 -0.85
CA CYS A 56 -6.14 -8.10 -0.93
C CYS A 56 -7.40 -7.34 -1.36
N LYS A 57 -7.76 -6.28 -0.63
CA LYS A 57 -8.82 -5.33 -0.99
C LYS A 57 -8.21 -3.94 -1.14
N ARG A 58 -8.77 -3.13 -2.05
CA ARG A 58 -8.37 -1.72 -2.15
C ARG A 58 -8.73 -1.03 -0.84
N TRP A 59 -7.80 -0.25 -0.33
CA TRP A 59 -8.07 0.58 0.84
C TRP A 59 -8.45 1.98 0.39
N ASP A 60 -9.66 2.37 0.76
CA ASP A 60 -10.21 3.70 0.54
C ASP A 60 -10.20 4.48 1.87
N GLY A 61 -9.01 4.62 2.48
CA GLY A 61 -8.81 5.36 3.73
C GLY A 61 -9.31 6.81 3.66
N THR A 62 -9.33 7.53 4.80
CA THR A 62 -9.69 8.96 4.80
C THR A 62 -8.64 9.80 4.07
N GLU A 63 -9.00 11.01 3.67
CA GLU A 63 -8.08 11.95 3.00
C GLU A 63 -6.82 12.20 3.86
N GLU A 64 -7.00 12.39 5.16
CA GLU A 64 -5.93 12.57 6.17
C GLU A 64 -5.00 11.34 6.25
N GLU A 65 -5.55 10.12 6.14
CA GLU A 65 -4.77 8.88 6.15
C GLU A 65 -3.95 8.71 4.86
N LEU A 66 -4.49 9.16 3.73
CA LEU A 66 -3.77 9.17 2.44
C LEU A 66 -2.65 10.23 2.43
N GLU A 67 -2.87 11.40 3.02
CA GLU A 67 -1.84 12.43 3.20
C GLU A 67 -0.69 11.92 4.08
N CYS A 68 -1.00 11.26 5.20
CA CYS A 68 0.02 10.66 6.06
C CYS A 68 0.83 9.58 5.32
N ARG A 69 0.18 8.77 4.48
CA ARG A 69 0.86 7.78 3.63
C ARG A 69 1.81 8.45 2.64
N ASP A 70 1.36 9.49 1.96
CA ASP A 70 2.14 10.16 0.93
C ASP A 70 3.37 10.86 1.55
N LEU A 71 3.19 11.49 2.71
CA LEU A 71 4.28 12.02 3.52
C LEU A 71 5.28 10.91 3.92
N ALA A 72 4.80 9.76 4.42
CA ALA A 72 5.69 8.66 4.80
C ALA A 72 6.51 8.14 3.61
N ARG A 73 5.92 8.12 2.41
CA ARG A 73 6.62 7.76 1.17
C ARG A 73 7.69 8.79 0.80
N GLU A 74 7.38 10.08 0.93
CA GLU A 74 8.33 11.17 0.68
C GLU A 74 9.54 11.10 1.62
N ILE A 75 9.29 10.91 2.92
CA ILE A 75 10.33 10.73 3.94
C ILE A 75 11.21 9.52 3.60
N ALA A 76 10.60 8.37 3.25
CA ALA A 76 11.34 7.15 2.93
C ALA A 76 12.23 7.31 1.70
N ALA A 77 11.75 7.98 0.65
CA ALA A 77 12.55 8.29 -0.54
C ALA A 77 13.70 9.26 -0.20
N ALA A 78 13.44 10.26 0.64
CA ALA A 78 14.44 11.24 1.02
C ALA A 78 15.54 10.62 1.93
N PHE A 79 15.21 9.61 2.74
CA PHE A 79 16.18 8.89 3.58
C PHE A 79 17.31 8.22 2.78
N GLU A 80 17.08 7.81 1.54
CA GLU A 80 18.15 7.25 0.69
C GLU A 80 19.24 8.29 0.35
N SER A 81 18.91 9.58 0.42
CA SER A 81 19.79 10.70 0.08
C SER A 81 20.35 11.46 1.29
N VAL A 82 19.84 11.18 2.49
CA VAL A 82 20.17 11.92 3.71
C VAL A 82 21.22 11.18 4.56
N PRO A 83 22.32 11.85 4.97
CA PRO A 83 23.31 11.25 5.86
C PRO A 83 22.70 10.76 7.18
N ASP A 84 23.26 9.67 7.70
CA ASP A 84 22.86 9.13 8.99
C ASP A 84 22.99 10.21 10.10
N GLY A 85 21.98 10.31 10.95
CA GLY A 85 21.86 11.34 12.00
C GLY A 85 21.04 12.59 11.62
N HIS A 86 20.64 12.76 10.35
CA HIS A 86 19.80 13.89 9.91
C HIS A 86 18.35 13.49 9.60
N ARG A 87 18.05 12.20 9.67
CA ARG A 87 16.75 11.60 9.34
C ARG A 87 15.62 12.15 10.21
N ASP A 88 15.83 12.31 11.51
CA ASP A 88 14.81 12.87 12.41
C ASP A 88 14.52 14.35 12.12
N THR A 89 15.53 15.11 11.67
CA THR A 89 15.34 16.51 11.26
C THR A 89 14.53 16.60 9.97
N LEU A 90 14.79 15.69 9.02
CA LEU A 90 14.03 15.60 7.77
C LEU A 90 12.56 15.23 8.01
N VAL A 91 12.30 14.23 8.87
CA VAL A 91 10.93 13.83 9.26
C VAL A 91 10.17 15.02 9.83
N ARG A 92 10.80 15.77 10.74
CA ARG A 92 10.20 16.97 11.33
C ARG A 92 9.86 18.02 10.28
N MET A 93 10.81 18.36 9.40
CA MET A 93 10.60 19.40 8.40
C MET A 93 9.46 19.04 7.43
N LEU A 94 9.40 17.79 6.98
CA LEU A 94 8.37 17.34 6.06
C LEU A 94 7.00 17.25 6.76
N ALA A 95 6.93 16.80 8.02
CA ALA A 95 5.67 16.81 8.76
C ALA A 95 5.13 18.23 8.98
N GLU A 96 5.99 19.21 9.27
CA GLU A 96 5.60 20.63 9.43
C GLU A 96 5.08 21.24 8.12
N ASP A 97 5.71 20.95 6.98
CA ASP A 97 5.31 21.49 5.66
C ASP A 97 3.92 20.98 5.22
N HIS A 98 3.57 19.75 5.63
CA HIS A 98 2.25 19.15 5.41
C HIS A 98 1.24 19.46 6.53
N GLY A 99 1.59 20.30 7.51
CA GLY A 99 0.68 20.72 8.59
C GLY A 99 0.34 19.63 9.62
N LEU A 100 1.15 18.57 9.70
CA LEU A 100 0.91 17.40 10.54
C LEU A 100 1.64 17.51 11.89
N LEU A 101 0.94 17.12 12.97
CA LEU A 101 1.54 16.98 14.30
C LEU A 101 2.30 15.66 14.38
N PHE A 102 3.62 15.71 14.61
CA PHE A 102 4.45 14.53 14.78
C PHE A 102 5.13 14.51 16.16
N ALA A 103 5.36 13.32 16.71
CA ALA A 103 6.11 13.11 17.94
C ALA A 103 7.00 11.85 17.80
N PHE A 104 8.27 11.94 18.20
CA PHE A 104 9.13 10.77 18.30
C PHE A 104 8.84 10.03 19.61
N ALA A 105 8.62 8.72 19.56
CA ALA A 105 8.62 7.89 20.76
C ALA A 105 10.06 7.81 21.27
N GLY A 106 10.29 8.36 22.48
CA GLY A 106 11.58 8.30 23.18
C GLY A 106 11.88 6.94 23.77
#